data_AF-A0A2V9DRS0-F1
#
_entry.id   AF-A0A2V9DRS0-F1
#
_cell.length_a   1.000
_cell.length_b   1.000
_cell.length_c   1.000
_cell.angle_alpha   90.00
_cell.angle_beta   90.00
_cell.angle_gamma   90.00
#
_symmetry.space_group_name_H-M   'P 1'
#
loop_
_entity.id
_entity.type
_entity.pdbx_description
1 polymer ?
#
loop_
_entity_poly.entity_id
_entity_poly.type
_entity_poly.pdbx_seq_one_letter_code
_entity_poly.pdbx_strand_id
1 'polypeptide(L)'
;MAFVAKRIFLTKGVGKHRERLSSFELALRNAGIAACNIVRVSSIFPPNCRLISRSEGLKHIRPGQVAFTVISENSTREPHRLIAASIGLALPADKSMYGYLSEHHSFGETEEVAG
;
A
#
# COMPACT_ATOMS: atom_id res chain seq x y z
N MET A 1 11.16 23.66 7.89
CA MET A 1 10.78 23.11 6.57
C MET A 1 10.00 21.82 6.81
N ALA A 2 8.78 21.68 6.28
CA ALA A 2 7.93 20.53 6.57
C ALA A 2 8.28 19.31 5.70
N PHE A 3 8.11 18.10 6.24
CA PHE A 3 8.37 16.85 5.52
C PHE A 3 7.11 16.42 4.76
N VAL A 4 7.08 16.68 3.44
CA VAL A 4 5.92 16.39 2.56
C VAL A 4 6.39 15.58 1.35
N ALA A 5 5.70 14.46 1.08
CA ALA A 5 6.02 13.60 -0.05
C ALA A 5 5.71 14.30 -1.38
N LYS A 6 6.62 14.15 -2.36
CA LYS A 6 6.47 14.71 -3.72
C LYS A 6 6.06 13.66 -4.75
N ARG A 7 6.23 12.37 -4.42
CA ARG A 7 5.92 11.22 -5.26
C ARG A 7 5.32 10.13 -4.40
N ILE A 8 4.29 9.47 -4.92
CA ILE A 8 3.65 8.30 -4.33
C ILE A 8 3.54 7.25 -5.43
N PHE A 9 3.68 5.98 -5.07
CA PHE A 9 3.34 4.85 -5.95
C PHE A 9 2.51 3.85 -5.16
N LEU A 10 1.65 3.12 -5.86
CA LEU A 10 0.87 2.04 -5.28
C LEU A 10 1.56 0.70 -5.53
N THR A 11 1.46 -0.19 -4.56
CA THR A 11 1.90 -1.56 -4.70
C THR A 11 1.00 -2.49 -3.89
N LYS A 12 0.90 -3.74 -4.33
CA LYS A 12 0.14 -4.79 -3.66
C LYS A 12 0.95 -6.07 -3.67
N GLY A 13 0.70 -6.91 -2.68
CA GLY A 13 1.32 -8.22 -2.63
C GLY A 13 0.57 -9.19 -1.74
N VAL A 14 0.79 -10.48 -2.00
CA VAL A 14 0.20 -11.58 -1.24
C VAL A 14 1.30 -12.47 -0.65
N GLY A 15 1.04 -13.01 0.52
CA GLY A 15 1.95 -13.92 1.21
C GLY A 15 1.19 -15.02 1.92
N LYS A 16 1.72 -16.24 1.86
CA LYS A 16 1.12 -17.43 2.48
C LYS A 16 2.17 -18.10 3.35
N HIS A 17 1.87 -18.25 4.63
CA HIS A 17 2.72 -18.96 5.58
C HIS A 17 1.87 -19.54 6.71
N ARG A 18 2.40 -20.53 7.43
CA ARG A 18 1.75 -21.09 8.63
C ARG A 18 1.63 -20.04 9.74
N GLU A 19 2.63 -19.17 9.84
CA GLU A 19 2.67 -18.07 10.79
C GLU A 19 2.20 -16.76 10.16
N ARG A 20 1.34 -16.02 10.89
CA ARG A 20 0.79 -14.74 10.42
C ARG A 20 1.88 -13.73 10.11
N LEU A 21 2.88 -13.58 10.98
CA LEU A 21 3.95 -12.60 10.79
C LEU A 21 4.74 -12.86 9.51
N SER A 22 5.20 -14.10 9.28
CA SER A 22 5.92 -14.44 8.06
C SER A 22 5.03 -14.33 6.81
N SER A 23 3.72 -14.60 6.92
CA SER A 23 2.79 -14.40 5.80
C SER A 23 2.73 -12.93 5.39
N PHE A 24 2.78 -12.01 6.35
CA PHE A 24 2.85 -10.57 6.10
C PHE A 24 4.20 -10.16 5.48
N GLU A 25 5.33 -10.67 5.98
CA GLU A 25 6.65 -10.41 5.37
C GLU A 25 6.73 -10.87 3.92
N LEU A 26 6.15 -12.04 3.61
CA LEU A 26 6.06 -12.53 2.24
C LEU A 26 5.18 -11.63 1.36
N ALA A 27 4.08 -11.09 1.90
CA ALA A 27 3.25 -10.11 1.19
C ALA A 27 4.03 -8.82 0.89
N LEU A 28 4.79 -8.29 1.85
CA LEU A 28 5.68 -7.13 1.64
C LEU A 28 6.78 -7.44 0.60
N ARG A 29 7.30 -8.67 0.58
CA ARG A 29 8.31 -9.09 -0.40
C ARG A 29 7.71 -9.17 -1.80
N ASN A 30 6.50 -9.71 -1.92
CA ASN A 30 5.76 -9.73 -3.18
C ASN A 30 5.42 -8.31 -3.68
N ALA A 31 5.08 -7.40 -2.76
CA ALA A 31 4.90 -5.97 -3.05
C ALA A 31 6.22 -5.27 -3.45
N GLY A 32 7.38 -5.79 -3.04
CA GLY A 32 8.70 -5.24 -3.38
C GLY A 32 9.20 -4.18 -2.38
N ILE A 33 8.58 -4.10 -1.20
CA ILE A 33 8.90 -3.12 -0.16
C ILE A 33 9.37 -3.76 1.16
N ALA A 34 9.60 -5.08 1.19
CA ALA A 34 10.08 -5.78 2.38
C ALA A 34 11.44 -5.30 2.91
N ALA A 35 12.26 -4.66 2.06
CA ALA A 35 13.56 -4.14 2.46
C ALA A 35 13.46 -2.81 3.22
N CYS A 36 12.27 -2.21 3.33
CA CYS A 36 12.04 -0.93 4.00
C CYS A 36 11.69 -1.10 5.49
N ASN A 37 12.01 -0.09 6.29
CA ASN A 37 11.41 0.14 7.60
C ASN A 37 10.07 0.85 7.40
N ILE A 38 8.97 0.13 7.56
CA ILE A 38 7.62 0.64 7.27
C ILE A 38 7.09 1.46 8.45
N VAL A 39 6.73 2.72 8.19
CA VAL A 39 6.01 3.59 9.13
C VAL A 39 4.60 3.80 8.61
N ARG A 40 3.61 3.32 9.35
CA ARG A 40 2.20 3.55 9.01
C ARG A 40 1.84 5.02 9.20
N VAL A 41 1.23 5.61 8.18
CA VAL A 41 0.73 7.00 8.22
C VAL A 41 -0.74 7.05 7.83
N SER A 42 -1.38 8.16 8.17
CA SER A 42 -2.77 8.45 7.79
C SER A 42 -2.93 8.62 6.28
N SER A 43 -4.17 8.52 5.84
CA SER A 43 -4.56 8.36 4.44
C SER A 43 -4.71 9.68 3.67
N ILE A 44 -3.67 10.51 3.64
CA ILE A 44 -3.66 11.81 2.93
C ILE A 44 -2.75 11.78 1.70
N PHE A 45 -3.29 12.18 0.54
CA PHE A 45 -2.52 12.40 -0.69
C PHE A 45 -2.09 13.87 -0.74
N PRO A 46 -0.78 14.18 -0.67
CA PRO A 46 -0.34 15.58 -0.54
C PRO A 46 -0.64 16.42 -1.79
N PRO A 47 -0.87 17.73 -1.62
CA PRO A 47 -0.97 18.68 -2.73
C PRO A 47 0.25 18.60 -3.66
N ASN A 48 0.01 18.69 -4.97
CA ASN A 48 1.01 18.65 -6.03
C ASN A 48 1.89 17.38 -6.06
N CYS A 49 1.53 16.35 -5.28
CA CYS A 49 2.22 15.07 -5.30
C CYS A 49 1.95 14.33 -6.62
N ARG A 50 2.97 13.66 -7.15
CA ARG A 50 2.85 12.89 -8.39
C ARG A 50 2.63 11.42 -8.07
N LEU A 51 1.55 10.84 -8.59
CA LEU A 51 1.39 9.41 -8.64
C LEU A 51 2.28 8.86 -9.76
N ILE A 52 3.25 8.01 -9.40
CA ILE A 52 4.17 7.36 -10.33
C ILE A 52 3.87 5.86 -10.40
N SER A 53 4.32 5.21 -11.48
CA SER A 53 4.14 3.77 -11.63
C SER A 53 4.91 3.00 -10.55
N ARG A 54 4.47 1.77 -10.28
CA ARG A 54 5.19 0.86 -9.36
C ARG A 54 6.64 0.66 -9.79
N SER A 55 6.90 0.44 -11.08
CA SER A 55 8.26 0.22 -11.60
C SER A 55 9.16 1.44 -11.40
N GLU A 56 8.63 2.66 -11.54
CA GLU A 56 9.35 3.90 -11.26
C GLU A 56 9.59 4.05 -9.75
N GLY A 57 8.57 3.81 -8.94
CA GLY A 57 8.62 3.93 -7.48
C GLY A 57 9.63 3.00 -6.84
N LEU A 58 9.69 1.73 -7.28
CA LEU A 58 10.63 0.74 -6.75
C LEU A 58 12.10 1.11 -7.01
N LYS A 59 12.42 1.88 -8.08
CA LYS A 59 13.78 2.38 -8.31
C LYS A 59 14.25 3.36 -7.22
N HIS A 60 13.32 3.96 -6.49
CA HIS A 60 13.61 4.90 -5.41
C HIS A 60 13.74 4.24 -4.03
N ILE A 61 13.45 2.93 -3.93
CA ILE A 61 13.54 2.19 -2.68
C ILE A 61 14.98 1.74 -2.42
N ARG A 62 15.44 1.93 -1.18
CA ARG A 62 16.74 1.43 -0.70
C ARG A 62 16.54 0.52 0.51
N PRO A 63 17.30 -0.59 0.62
CA PRO A 63 17.29 -1.40 1.82
C PRO A 63 17.57 -0.57 3.08
N GLY A 64 16.77 -0.76 4.14
CA GLY A 64 16.85 -0.04 5.40
C GLY A 64 16.17 1.35 5.41
N GLN A 65 15.67 1.83 4.27
CA GLN A 65 15.00 3.13 4.18
C GLN A 65 13.71 3.15 5.02
N VAL A 66 13.49 4.25 5.75
CA VAL A 66 12.19 4.53 6.37
C VAL A 66 11.19 4.92 5.28
N ALA A 67 10.17 4.09 5.09
CA ALA A 67 9.09 4.31 4.14
C ALA A 67 7.80 4.63 4.89
N PHE A 68 7.32 5.86 4.74
CA PHE A 68 6.00 6.25 5.21
C PHE A 68 4.95 5.65 4.27
N THR A 69 4.06 4.83 4.78
CA THR A 69 3.18 3.99 3.97
C THR A 69 1.77 3.95 4.56
N VAL A 70 0.77 4.19 3.71
CA VAL A 70 -0.64 3.90 4.01
C VAL A 70 -0.84 2.41 3.72
N ILE A 71 -1.42 1.64 4.63
CA ILE A 71 -1.46 0.17 4.54
C ILE A 71 -2.88 -0.32 4.77
N SER A 72 -3.46 -0.88 3.73
CA SER A 72 -4.55 -1.83 3.84
C SER A 72 -3.98 -3.25 3.91
N GLU A 73 -4.25 -3.98 5.00
CA GLU A 73 -3.90 -5.39 5.16
C GLU A 73 -5.13 -6.25 5.52
N ASN A 74 -5.17 -7.49 5.04
CA ASN A 74 -6.15 -8.49 5.48
C ASN A 74 -5.46 -9.86 5.60
N SER A 75 -5.92 -10.70 6.52
CA SER A 75 -5.33 -12.04 6.74
C SER A 75 -6.38 -13.01 7.26
N THR A 76 -6.36 -14.25 6.75
CA THR A 76 -7.20 -15.35 7.25
C THR A 76 -6.36 -16.61 7.48
N ARG A 77 -6.87 -17.49 8.35
CA ARG A 77 -6.36 -18.86 8.58
C ARG A 77 -7.35 -19.94 8.11
N GLU A 78 -8.43 -19.54 7.44
CA GLU A 78 -9.45 -20.44 6.91
C GLU A 78 -9.04 -20.94 5.51
N PRO A 79 -8.97 -22.27 5.28
CA PRO A 79 -8.76 -22.81 3.95
C PRO A 79 -9.78 -22.28 2.95
N HIS A 80 -9.33 -21.98 1.73
CA HIS A 80 -10.17 -21.45 0.64
C HIS A 80 -10.84 -20.09 0.90
N ARG A 81 -10.41 -19.42 1.98
CA ARG A 81 -10.67 -18.02 2.35
C ARG A 81 -10.36 -17.01 1.25
N LEU A 82 -11.31 -16.54 0.43
CA LEU A 82 -11.07 -15.36 -0.40
C LEU A 82 -11.01 -14.10 0.48
N ILE A 83 -9.87 -13.41 0.42
CA ILE A 83 -9.61 -12.14 1.10
C ILE A 83 -9.02 -11.14 0.12
N ALA A 84 -9.34 -9.87 0.32
CA ALA A 84 -8.73 -8.77 -0.41
C ALA A 84 -8.36 -7.63 0.54
N ALA A 85 -7.37 -6.85 0.10
CA ALA A 85 -6.95 -5.61 0.72
C ALA A 85 -6.56 -4.64 -0.40
N SER A 86 -7.20 -3.48 -0.44
CA SER A 86 -7.02 -2.48 -1.48
C SER A 86 -6.90 -1.07 -0.89
N ILE A 87 -6.30 -0.18 -1.68
CA ILE A 87 -6.20 1.26 -1.39
C ILE A 87 -6.74 2.01 -2.61
N GLY A 88 -7.84 2.72 -2.42
CA GLY A 88 -8.38 3.68 -3.37
C GLY A 88 -7.78 5.07 -3.20
N LEU A 89 -7.76 5.87 -4.27
CA LEU A 89 -7.34 7.27 -4.26
C LEU A 89 -8.52 8.16 -4.64
N ALA A 90 -8.86 9.12 -3.78
CA ALA A 90 -9.80 10.19 -4.07
C ALA A 90 -9.01 11.49 -4.29
N LEU A 91 -8.74 11.81 -5.55
CA LEU A 91 -7.93 12.96 -5.93
C LEU A 91 -8.81 14.15 -6.33
N PRO A 92 -8.57 15.36 -5.79
CA PRO A 92 -9.28 16.56 -6.21
C PRO A 92 -8.91 16.95 -7.65
N ALA A 93 -9.82 17.64 -8.34
CA ALA A 93 -9.54 18.22 -9.65
C ALA A 93 -8.43 19.30 -9.56
N ASP A 94 -8.45 20.10 -8.50
CA ASP A 94 -7.39 21.05 -8.18
C ASP A 94 -6.24 20.36 -7.44
N LYS A 95 -5.06 20.30 -8.08
CA LYS A 95 -3.85 19.68 -7.52
C LYS A 95 -3.24 20.46 -6.35
N SER A 96 -3.66 21.71 -6.13
CA SER A 96 -3.26 22.50 -4.96
C SER A 96 -3.94 22.04 -3.67
N MET A 97 -5.03 21.27 -3.80
CA MET A 97 -5.75 20.66 -2.69
C MET A 97 -5.19 19.27 -2.39
N TYR A 98 -5.33 18.82 -1.15
CA TYR A 98 -4.98 17.45 -0.76
C TYR A 98 -6.08 16.47 -1.16
N GLY A 99 -5.70 15.24 -1.45
CA GLY A 99 -6.62 14.13 -1.68
C GLY A 99 -6.65 13.16 -0.50
N TYR A 100 -7.47 12.13 -0.62
CA TYR A 100 -7.60 11.08 0.37
C TYR A 100 -7.20 9.73 -0.21
N LEU A 101 -6.65 8.87 0.64
CA LEU A 101 -6.54 7.44 0.36
C LEU A 101 -7.66 6.74 1.14
N SER A 102 -8.35 5.78 0.52
CA SER A 102 -9.37 4.99 1.19
C SER A 102 -8.88 3.54 1.26
N GLU A 103 -8.73 3.01 2.46
CA GLU A 103 -8.41 1.60 2.67
C GLU A 103 -9.71 0.79 2.59
N HIS A 104 -9.68 -0.33 1.87
CA HIS A 104 -10.79 -1.26 1.82
C HIS A 104 -10.29 -2.68 2.05
N HIS A 105 -11.02 -3.44 2.87
CA HIS A 105 -10.74 -4.83 3.19
C HIS A 105 -12.05 -5.60 3.05
N SER A 106 -12.02 -6.67 2.27
CA SER A 106 -13.20 -7.49 2.06
C SER A 106 -12.90 -8.98 2.17
N PHE A 107 -13.97 -9.74 2.38
CA PHE A 107 -13.97 -11.18 2.44
C PHE A 107 -14.99 -11.69 1.41
N GLY A 108 -14.57 -12.62 0.55
CA GLY A 108 -15.47 -13.21 -0.45
C GLY A 108 -15.66 -12.40 -1.73
N GLU A 109 -14.84 -11.38 -1.99
CA GLU A 109 -14.87 -10.60 -3.23
C GLU A 109 -13.71 -10.97 -4.16
N THR A 110 -13.94 -10.82 -5.47
CA THR A 110 -12.91 -10.99 -6.51
C THR A 110 -12.05 -9.73 -6.63
N GLU A 111 -10.89 -9.85 -7.29
CA GLU A 111 -9.98 -8.71 -7.53
C GLU A 111 -10.69 -7.52 -8.21
N GLU A 112 -11.57 -7.78 -9.18
CA GLU A 112 -12.33 -6.73 -9.88
C GLU A 112 -13.27 -5.94 -8.96
N VAL A 113 -13.83 -6.60 -7.94
CA VAL A 113 -14.79 -5.97 -7.01
C VAL A 113 -14.05 -5.26 -5.87
N ALA A 114 -13.00 -5.87 -5.36
CA ALA A 114 -12.22 -5.32 -4.25
C ALA A 114 -11.25 -4.20 -4.68
N GLY A 115 -10.86 -4.14 -5.96
CA GLY A 115 -9.95 -3.14 -6.54
C GLY A 115 -8.51 -3.61 -6.74
#